data_AF-A0A961WPN4-F1
#
_entry.id   AF-A0A961WPN4-F1
#
_cell.length_a   1.000
_cell.length_b   1.000
_cell.length_c   1.000
_cell.angle_alpha   90.00
_cell.angle_beta   90.00
_cell.angle_gamma   90.00
#
_symmetry.space_group_name_H-M   'P 1'
#
loop_
_entity.id
_entity.type
_entity.pdbx_description
1 polymer ?
#
loop_
_entity_poly.entity_id
_entity_poly.type
_entity_poly.pdbx_seq_one_letter_code
_entity_poly.pdbx_strand_id
1 'polypeptide(L)'
;MADEFTEVTHRSWFSRIGSAFSGILMGIVLVLASIAGLFWNEGRAVYTARALEEGAGQVITIDPASPGADANGKLVHFTGPLRVDGAITDPQFSFVTAPANANRLVRKVEMFQWKESSRSETRKKLGGGEETVTTYSYNTEWVDGPVNSQNFKQPGGHQNPAMPVQSSTTDATGGKVGA
;
A
#
# COMPACT_ATOMS: atom_id res chain seq x y z
N MET A 1 19.56 -19.81 -13.37
CA MET A 1 20.24 -18.55 -13.75
C MET A 1 19.15 -17.60 -14.17
N ALA A 2 19.08 -16.41 -13.57
CA ALA A 2 18.15 -15.37 -14.01
C ALA A 2 18.51 -14.98 -15.46
N ASP A 3 17.53 -14.81 -16.33
CA ASP A 3 17.78 -14.20 -17.63
C ASP A 3 18.03 -12.70 -17.40
N GLU A 4 19.00 -12.12 -18.10
CA GLU A 4 19.41 -10.73 -17.92
C GLU A 4 19.55 -10.00 -19.27
N PHE A 5 19.02 -8.79 -19.32
CA PHE A 5 19.13 -7.89 -20.46
C PHE A 5 19.69 -6.54 -20.01
N THR A 6 20.64 -5.97 -20.77
CA THR A 6 21.24 -4.67 -20.43
C THR A 6 20.95 -3.63 -21.50
N GLU A 7 20.46 -2.47 -21.09
CA GLU A 7 20.23 -1.29 -21.92
C GLU A 7 21.19 -0.16 -21.51
N VAL A 8 21.81 0.48 -22.50
CA VAL A 8 22.74 1.59 -22.27
C VAL A 8 22.16 2.86 -22.88
N THR A 9 22.06 3.91 -22.07
CA THR A 9 21.60 5.24 -22.50
C THR A 9 22.67 6.30 -22.26
N HIS A 10 22.69 7.34 -23.09
CA HIS A 10 23.67 8.41 -23.01
C HIS A 10 22.99 9.77 -22.78
N ARG A 11 23.57 10.57 -21.88
CA ARG A 11 23.18 11.98 -21.70
C ARG A 11 24.36 12.90 -22.00
N SER A 12 24.05 13.97 -22.72
CA SER A 12 25.03 15.01 -23.07
C SER A 12 25.19 16.04 -21.96
N TRP A 13 26.39 16.63 -21.88
CA TRP A 13 26.75 17.63 -20.88
C TRP A 13 25.87 18.89 -20.93
N PHE A 14 25.51 19.39 -22.13
CA PHE A 14 24.66 20.57 -22.30
C PHE A 14 23.23 20.34 -21.78
N SER A 15 22.67 19.13 -21.96
CA SER A 15 21.37 18.76 -21.40
C SER A 15 21.37 18.75 -19.85
N ARG A 16 22.52 18.42 -19.25
CA ARG A 16 22.71 18.41 -17.79
C ARG A 16 22.80 19.81 -17.19
N ILE A 17 23.42 20.76 -17.88
CA ILE A 17 23.56 22.14 -17.37
C ILE A 17 22.26 22.93 -17.47
N GLY A 18 21.51 22.78 -18.57
CA GLY A 18 20.20 23.43 -18.72
C GLY A 18 19.19 22.99 -17.63
N SER A 19 19.25 21.73 -17.19
CA SER A 19 18.41 21.19 -16.12
C SER A 19 18.88 21.54 -14.71
N ALA A 20 20.15 21.90 -14.52
CA ALA A 20 20.69 22.27 -13.21
C ALA A 20 20.15 23.63 -12.71
N PHE A 21 20.03 24.63 -13.60
CA PHE A 21 19.53 25.96 -13.22
C PHE A 21 18.04 25.96 -12.87
N SER A 22 17.22 25.18 -13.59
CA SER A 22 15.81 24.97 -13.22
C SER A 22 15.68 24.19 -11.90
N GLY A 23 16.62 23.29 -11.62
CA GLY A 23 16.72 22.56 -10.36
C GLY A 23 16.90 23.46 -9.13
N ILE A 24 17.64 24.57 -9.24
CA ILE A 24 17.84 25.50 -8.11
C ILE A 24 16.54 26.22 -7.74
N LEU A 25 15.82 26.78 -8.74
CA LEU A 25 14.55 27.46 -8.49
C LEU A 25 13.50 26.49 -7.92
N MET A 26 13.42 25.28 -8.48
CA MET A 26 12.58 24.22 -7.94
C MET A 26 12.98 23.86 -6.50
N GLY A 27 14.29 23.80 -6.20
CA GLY A 27 14.79 23.55 -4.85
C GLY A 27 14.31 24.58 -3.83
N ILE A 28 14.33 25.87 -4.18
CA ILE A 28 13.82 26.94 -3.29
C ILE A 28 12.32 26.78 -3.04
N VAL A 29 11.54 26.50 -4.09
CA VAL A 29 10.10 26.25 -3.97
C VAL A 29 9.83 25.03 -3.08
N LEU A 30 10.58 23.94 -3.27
CA LEU A 30 10.45 22.74 -2.46
C LEU A 30 10.80 22.99 -0.99
N VAL A 31 11.82 23.80 -0.69
CA VAL A 31 12.15 24.17 0.71
C VAL A 31 10.98 24.90 1.38
N LEU A 32 10.41 25.90 0.71
CA LEU A 32 9.25 26.64 1.25
C LEU A 32 8.03 25.73 1.40
N ALA A 33 7.77 24.86 0.42
CA ALA A 33 6.70 23.88 0.48
C ALA A 33 6.90 22.86 1.60
N SER A 34 8.14 22.40 1.84
CA SER A 34 8.47 21.49 2.94
C SER A 34 8.25 22.15 4.29
N ILE A 35 8.64 23.42 4.48
CA ILE A 35 8.37 24.16 5.72
C ILE A 35 6.86 24.27 5.94
N ALA A 36 6.10 24.71 4.94
CA ALA A 36 4.65 24.81 5.03
C ALA A 36 3.99 23.44 5.32
N GLY A 37 4.48 22.38 4.67
CA GLY A 37 4.05 21.00 4.89
C GLY A 37 4.34 20.50 6.30
N LEU A 38 5.50 20.83 6.86
CA LEU A 38 5.84 20.51 8.25
C LEU A 38 4.91 21.22 9.23
N PHE A 39 4.70 22.54 9.06
CA PHE A 39 3.76 23.29 9.91
C PHE A 39 2.34 22.74 9.84
N TRP A 40 1.87 22.40 8.63
CA TRP A 40 0.55 21.78 8.45
C TRP A 40 0.47 20.41 9.15
N ASN A 41 1.48 19.57 8.96
CA ASN A 41 1.53 18.23 9.54
C ASN A 41 1.62 18.27 11.07
N GLU A 42 2.51 19.08 11.62
CA GLU A 42 2.68 19.26 13.07
C GLU A 42 1.44 19.89 13.70
N GLY A 43 0.89 20.93 13.08
CA GLY A 43 -0.35 21.56 13.54
C GLY A 43 -1.51 20.57 13.60
N ARG A 44 -1.67 19.74 12.56
CA ARG A 44 -2.67 18.67 12.54
C ARG A 44 -2.39 17.62 13.63
N ALA A 45 -1.15 17.19 13.80
CA ALA A 45 -0.77 16.20 14.80
C ALA A 45 -1.04 16.70 16.23
N VAL A 46 -0.67 17.94 16.54
CA VAL A 46 -0.91 18.57 17.86
C VAL A 46 -2.40 18.76 18.11
N TYR A 47 -3.16 19.22 17.10
CA TYR A 47 -4.61 19.36 17.22
C TYR A 47 -5.27 18.01 17.50
N THR A 48 -4.91 16.96 16.73
CA THR A 48 -5.43 15.62 16.94
C THR A 48 -5.03 15.07 18.32
N ALA A 49 -3.79 15.28 18.77
CA ALA A 49 -3.35 14.83 20.09
C ALA A 49 -4.17 15.48 21.21
N ARG A 50 -4.34 16.81 21.17
CA ARG A 50 -5.16 17.54 22.16
C ARG A 50 -6.62 17.10 22.14
N ALA A 51 -7.20 16.95 20.95
CA ALA A 51 -8.59 16.51 20.81
C ALA A 51 -8.80 15.08 21.32
N LEU A 52 -7.83 14.18 21.11
CA LEU A 52 -7.86 12.82 21.65
C LEU A 52 -7.68 12.80 23.17
N GLU A 53 -6.79 13.63 23.72
CA GLU A 53 -6.58 13.74 25.17
C GLU A 53 -7.83 14.30 25.86
N GLU A 54 -8.41 15.37 25.32
CA GLU A 54 -9.68 15.93 25.80
C GLU A 54 -10.82 14.91 25.69
N GLY A 55 -10.93 14.22 24.54
CA GLY A 55 -11.92 13.17 24.33
C GLY A 55 -11.75 12.01 25.31
N ALA A 56 -10.53 11.50 25.49
CA ALA A 56 -10.22 10.42 26.41
C ALA A 56 -10.55 10.78 27.87
N GLY A 57 -10.31 12.02 28.29
CA GLY A 57 -10.68 12.52 29.62
C GLY A 57 -12.19 12.57 29.85
N GLN A 58 -13.00 12.57 28.79
CA GLN A 58 -14.47 12.58 28.85
C GLN A 58 -15.10 11.19 28.61
N VAL A 59 -14.31 10.17 28.24
CA VAL A 59 -14.80 8.82 27.98
C VAL A 59 -15.13 8.11 29.31
N ILE A 60 -16.34 7.57 29.39
CA ILE A 60 -16.73 6.65 30.47
C ILE A 60 -16.79 5.22 29.95
N THR A 61 -16.39 4.24 30.77
CA THR A 61 -16.58 2.82 30.41
C THR A 61 -17.94 2.34 30.93
N ILE A 62 -18.73 1.70 30.07
CA ILE A 62 -20.08 1.22 30.40
C ILE A 62 -20.23 -0.28 30.13
N ASP A 63 -21.22 -0.89 30.77
CA ASP A 63 -21.78 -2.17 30.33
C ASP A 63 -22.86 -1.90 29.25
N PRO A 64 -22.71 -2.40 28.02
CA PRO A 64 -23.69 -2.18 26.96
C PRO A 64 -25.06 -2.81 27.27
N ALA A 65 -25.14 -3.82 28.16
CA ALA A 65 -26.41 -4.41 28.58
C ALA A 65 -27.17 -3.56 29.61
N SER A 66 -26.47 -2.63 30.28
CA SER A 66 -27.06 -1.72 31.26
C SER A 66 -26.36 -0.35 31.22
N PRO A 67 -26.58 0.44 30.14
CA PRO A 67 -26.02 1.78 30.06
C PRO A 67 -26.66 2.66 31.13
N GLY A 68 -25.86 3.08 32.12
CA GLY A 68 -26.30 3.97 33.19
C GLY A 68 -26.88 5.30 32.67
N ALA A 69 -27.73 5.96 33.47
CA ALA A 69 -28.36 7.23 33.08
C ALA A 69 -27.33 8.35 32.80
N ASP A 70 -26.13 8.22 33.36
CA ASP A 70 -24.98 9.11 33.20
C ASP A 70 -24.27 8.98 31.84
N ALA A 71 -24.57 7.94 31.04
CA ALA A 71 -23.99 7.75 29.71
C ALA A 71 -24.57 8.69 28.65
N ASN A 72 -25.75 9.27 28.87
CA ASN A 72 -26.42 10.08 27.87
C ASN A 72 -25.61 11.36 27.55
N GLY A 73 -25.27 11.55 26.27
CA GLY A 73 -24.47 12.68 25.80
C GLY A 73 -22.98 12.62 26.16
N LYS A 74 -22.48 11.47 26.65
CA LYS A 74 -21.06 11.25 26.94
C LYS A 74 -20.40 10.39 25.86
N LEU A 75 -19.08 10.52 25.75
CA LEU A 75 -18.27 9.54 25.02
C LEU A 75 -18.24 8.25 25.85
N VAL A 76 -18.54 7.12 25.22
CA VAL A 76 -18.60 5.82 25.91
C VAL A 76 -17.60 4.86 25.30
N HIS A 77 -17.00 4.05 26.17
CA HIS A 77 -16.19 2.90 25.82
C HIS A 77 -16.85 1.64 26.37
N PHE A 78 -16.90 0.58 25.59
CA PHE A 78 -17.34 -0.73 26.06
C PHE A 78 -16.62 -1.83 25.30
N THR A 79 -16.54 -2.99 25.92
CA THR A 79 -15.96 -4.18 25.32
C THR A 79 -16.92 -5.35 25.51
N GLY A 80 -17.01 -6.23 24.52
CA GLY A 80 -17.81 -7.43 24.62
C GLY A 80 -17.42 -8.46 23.57
N PRO A 81 -17.91 -9.70 23.69
CA PRO A 81 -17.71 -10.71 22.65
C PRO A 81 -18.36 -10.24 21.35
N LEU A 82 -17.66 -10.42 20.22
CA LEU A 82 -18.24 -10.24 18.90
C LEU A 82 -19.05 -11.48 18.54
N ARG A 83 -20.35 -11.27 18.29
CA ARG A 83 -21.28 -12.26 17.75
C ARG A 83 -21.63 -11.89 16.31
N VAL A 84 -21.37 -12.81 15.39
CA VAL A 84 -21.68 -12.68 13.97
C VAL A 84 -22.67 -13.77 13.61
N ASP A 85 -23.83 -13.33 13.14
CA ASP A 85 -24.89 -14.22 12.66
C ASP A 85 -24.63 -14.62 11.21
N GLY A 86 -24.97 -15.87 10.88
CA GLY A 86 -24.84 -16.40 9.52
C GLY A 86 -23.48 -17.02 9.22
N ALA A 87 -23.34 -17.52 7.99
CA ALA A 87 -22.13 -18.13 7.48
C ALA A 87 -21.56 -17.30 6.33
N ILE A 88 -20.25 -17.11 6.30
CA ILE A 88 -19.56 -16.44 5.19
C ILE A 88 -19.07 -17.50 4.22
N THR A 89 -19.55 -17.46 2.99
CA THR A 89 -19.14 -18.39 1.92
C THR A 89 -18.36 -17.61 0.87
N ASP A 90 -17.30 -18.22 0.32
CA ASP A 90 -16.54 -17.59 -0.77
C ASP A 90 -17.43 -17.46 -2.02
N PRO A 91 -17.57 -16.25 -2.61
CA PRO A 91 -18.43 -16.04 -3.78
C PRO A 91 -18.04 -16.85 -5.02
N GLN A 92 -16.76 -17.19 -5.17
CA GLN A 92 -16.23 -17.96 -6.30
C GLN A 92 -16.12 -19.46 -5.98
N PHE A 93 -15.84 -19.81 -4.72
CA PHE A 93 -15.74 -21.19 -4.24
C PHE A 93 -16.83 -21.49 -3.21
N SER A 94 -18.06 -21.70 -3.67
CA SER A 94 -19.24 -21.85 -2.80
C SER A 94 -19.22 -23.03 -1.82
N PHE A 95 -18.30 -23.97 -1.99
CA PHE A 95 -18.05 -25.07 -1.06
C PHE A 95 -17.12 -24.68 0.11
N VAL A 96 -16.51 -23.49 0.07
CA VAL A 96 -15.67 -22.93 1.13
C VAL A 96 -16.52 -21.97 1.96
N THR A 97 -16.81 -22.40 3.19
CA THR A 97 -17.57 -21.61 4.15
C THR A 97 -16.75 -21.45 5.43
N ALA A 98 -16.70 -20.23 5.95
CA ALA A 98 -16.03 -19.91 7.19
C ALA A 98 -16.72 -20.61 8.39
N PRO A 99 -15.98 -20.89 9.47
CA PRO A 99 -16.57 -21.38 10.72
C PRO A 99 -17.66 -20.45 11.26
N ALA A 100 -18.55 -20.98 12.10
CA ALA A 100 -19.53 -20.17 12.81
C ALA A 100 -18.85 -19.04 13.59
N ASN A 101 -19.50 -17.87 13.64
CA ASN A 101 -19.00 -16.67 14.30
C ASN A 101 -17.74 -16.03 13.67
N ALA A 102 -17.32 -16.44 12.48
CA ALA A 102 -16.30 -15.73 11.72
C ALA A 102 -16.85 -14.40 11.19
N ASN A 103 -16.09 -13.31 11.35
CA ASN A 103 -16.48 -11.97 10.87
C ASN A 103 -15.94 -11.64 9.47
N ARG A 104 -15.01 -12.44 8.97
CA ARG A 104 -14.36 -12.24 7.67
C ARG A 104 -13.85 -13.57 7.10
N LEU A 105 -14.04 -13.75 5.80
CA LEU A 105 -13.39 -14.79 5.00
C LEU A 105 -12.41 -14.10 4.03
N VAL A 106 -11.14 -14.51 4.07
CA VAL A 106 -10.10 -14.00 3.16
C VAL A 106 -9.59 -15.12 2.29
N ARG A 107 -9.76 -14.96 0.98
CA ARG A 107 -9.10 -15.82 -0.01
C ARG A 107 -7.86 -15.11 -0.51
N LYS A 108 -6.69 -15.61 -0.12
CA LYS A 108 -5.39 -15.15 -0.60
C LYS A 108 -4.93 -16.04 -1.76
N VAL A 109 -4.61 -15.43 -2.89
CA VAL A 109 -4.14 -16.13 -4.09
C VAL A 109 -2.82 -15.52 -4.52
N GLU A 110 -1.87 -16.38 -4.84
CA GLU A 110 -0.61 -16.02 -5.46
C GLU A 110 -0.45 -16.84 -6.74
N MET A 111 0.21 -16.28 -7.74
CA MET A 111 0.53 -16.96 -8.99
C MET A 111 2.05 -16.96 -9.17
N PHE A 112 2.62 -18.16 -9.34
CA PHE A 112 4.02 -18.32 -9.71
C PHE A 112 4.20 -17.91 -11.17
N GLN A 113 4.82 -16.75 -11.37
CA GLN A 113 4.86 -16.07 -12.67
C GLN A 113 6.16 -15.28 -12.82
N TRP A 114 6.50 -14.91 -14.05
CA TRP A 114 7.65 -14.04 -14.31
C TRP A 114 7.45 -12.66 -13.71
N LYS A 115 8.53 -12.13 -13.14
CA LYS A 115 8.65 -10.74 -12.69
C LYS A 115 9.98 -10.17 -13.16
N GLU A 116 9.88 -8.98 -13.74
CA GLU A 116 11.04 -8.18 -14.13
C GLU A 116 11.47 -7.31 -12.95
N SER A 117 12.76 -7.29 -12.68
CA SER A 117 13.41 -6.31 -11.80
C SER A 117 14.43 -5.53 -12.62
N SER A 118 14.62 -4.25 -12.31
CA SER A 118 15.63 -3.43 -12.99
C SER A 118 16.56 -2.74 -12.00
N ARG A 119 17.81 -2.57 -12.41
CA ARG A 119 18.84 -1.85 -11.66
C ARG A 119 19.64 -0.96 -12.60
N SER A 120 19.81 0.31 -12.25
CA SER A 120 20.56 1.27 -13.07
C SER A 120 21.84 1.75 -12.38
N GLU A 121 22.93 1.85 -13.15
CA GLU A 121 24.20 2.44 -12.74
C GLU A 121 24.58 3.57 -13.69
N THR A 122 24.97 4.74 -13.17
CA THR A 122 25.40 5.88 -13.98
C THR A 122 26.90 6.14 -13.81
N ARG A 123 27.63 6.24 -14.92
CA ARG A 123 29.07 6.50 -14.96
C ARG A 123 29.37 7.74 -15.80
N LYS A 124 30.31 8.56 -15.33
CA LYS A 124 30.81 9.73 -16.07
C LYS A 124 31.85 9.30 -17.09
N LYS A 125 31.73 9.77 -18.33
CA LYS A 125 32.72 9.55 -19.39
C LYS A 125 33.74 10.68 -19.42
N LEU A 126 34.97 10.37 -19.83
CA LEU A 126 35.97 11.38 -20.21
C LEU A 126 35.37 12.26 -21.32
N GLY A 127 35.29 13.57 -21.11
CA GLY A 127 34.60 14.51 -22.02
C GLY A 127 33.23 15.00 -21.54
N GLY A 128 32.82 14.71 -20.29
CA GLY A 128 31.68 15.38 -19.63
C GLY A 128 30.30 14.75 -19.87
N GLY A 129 30.19 13.74 -20.73
CA GLY A 129 28.98 12.93 -20.92
C GLY A 129 28.73 11.94 -19.79
N GLU A 130 27.50 11.44 -19.67
CA GLU A 130 27.12 10.36 -18.76
C GLU A 130 26.55 9.17 -19.53
N GLU A 131 26.81 7.98 -19.01
CA GLU A 131 26.26 6.72 -19.47
C GLU A 131 25.51 6.07 -18.33
N THR A 132 24.25 5.73 -18.57
CA THR A 132 23.42 4.96 -17.64
C THR A 132 23.22 3.58 -18.21
N VAL A 133 23.67 2.57 -17.47
CA VAL A 133 23.51 1.15 -17.77
C VAL A 133 22.37 0.63 -16.90
N THR A 134 21.28 0.18 -17.52
CA THR A 134 20.14 -0.45 -16.82
C THR A 134 20.16 -1.95 -17.12
N THR A 135 20.31 -2.76 -16.08
CA THR A 135 20.21 -4.21 -16.14
C THR A 135 18.81 -4.63 -15.69
N TYR A 136 18.13 -5.36 -16.56
CA TYR A 136 16.84 -6.00 -16.32
C TYR A 136 17.08 -7.48 -16.04
N SER A 137 16.51 -8.02 -14.97
CA SER A 137 16.60 -9.43 -14.60
C SER A 137 15.20 -10.03 -14.51
N TYR A 138 15.03 -11.25 -15.01
CA TYR A 138 13.75 -11.96 -15.02
C TYR A 138 13.83 -13.21 -14.16
N ASN A 139 12.90 -13.33 -13.22
CA ASN A 139 12.77 -14.49 -12.36
C ASN A 139 11.30 -14.86 -12.16
N THR A 140 11.03 -16.14 -11.96
CA THR A 140 9.71 -16.58 -11.52
C THR A 140 9.61 -16.52 -9.99
N GLU A 141 8.54 -15.92 -9.50
CA GLU A 141 8.25 -15.81 -8.07
C GLU A 141 6.74 -15.86 -7.81
N TRP A 142 6.35 -16.15 -6.57
CA TRP A 142 4.96 -16.07 -6.15
C TRP A 142 4.56 -14.60 -5.95
N VAL A 143 3.58 -14.13 -6.70
CA VAL A 143 3.07 -12.75 -6.63
C VAL A 143 1.56 -12.77 -6.42
N ASP A 144 1.04 -11.87 -5.59
CA ASP A 144 -0.37 -11.79 -5.14
C ASP A 144 -1.36 -11.21 -6.17
N GLY A 145 -0.88 -10.84 -7.36
CA GLY A 145 -1.68 -10.33 -8.47
C GLY A 145 -1.04 -10.59 -9.84
N PRO A 146 -1.76 -10.35 -10.93
CA PRO A 146 -1.24 -10.58 -12.28
C PRO A 146 -0.17 -9.56 -12.65
N VAL A 147 1.00 -10.04 -13.06
CA VAL A 147 2.05 -9.21 -13.64
C VAL A 147 1.87 -9.17 -15.16
N ASN A 148 1.59 -7.99 -15.70
CA ASN A 148 1.45 -7.81 -17.14
C ASN A 148 2.82 -7.91 -17.84
N SER A 149 3.16 -9.11 -18.30
CA SER A 149 4.43 -9.40 -18.98
C SER A 149 4.58 -8.71 -20.33
N GLN A 150 3.52 -8.11 -20.90
CA GLN A 150 3.64 -7.32 -22.13
C GLN A 150 4.42 -6.01 -21.90
N ASN A 151 4.50 -5.55 -20.65
CA ASN A 151 5.25 -4.36 -20.27
C ASN A 151 6.72 -4.66 -19.96
N PHE A 152 7.15 -5.93 -20.02
CA PHE A 152 8.55 -6.28 -19.82
C PHE A 152 9.41 -5.70 -20.94
N LYS A 153 10.66 -5.38 -20.62
CA LYS A 153 11.66 -4.92 -21.58
C LYS A 153 11.97 -6.00 -22.61
N GLN A 154 11.96 -7.26 -22.19
CA GLN A 154 12.03 -8.43 -23.07
C GLN A 154 10.90 -9.43 -22.74
N PRO A 155 9.71 -9.26 -23.36
CA PRO A 155 8.58 -10.17 -23.13
C PRO A 155 8.81 -11.58 -23.67
N GLY A 156 9.65 -11.74 -24.70
CA GLY A 156 9.92 -13.03 -25.34
C GLY A 156 10.53 -14.03 -24.35
N GLY A 157 9.87 -15.18 -24.13
CA GLY A 157 10.30 -16.19 -23.15
C GLY A 157 9.79 -15.95 -21.73
N HIS A 158 9.19 -14.78 -21.46
CA HIS A 158 8.74 -14.35 -20.14
C HIS A 158 7.22 -14.08 -20.09
N GLN A 159 6.44 -14.81 -20.88
CA GLN A 159 4.99 -14.61 -20.91
C GLN A 159 4.31 -15.16 -19.66
N ASN A 160 3.47 -14.34 -19.04
CA ASN A 160 2.60 -14.76 -17.96
C ASN A 160 1.20 -15.11 -18.49
N PRO A 161 0.61 -16.23 -18.05
CA PRO A 161 -0.78 -16.53 -18.35
C PRO A 161 -1.73 -15.55 -17.63
N ALA A 162 -2.97 -15.50 -18.07
CA ALA A 162 -4.02 -14.80 -17.32
C ALA A 162 -4.22 -15.47 -15.95
N MET A 163 -4.45 -14.66 -14.91
CA MET A 163 -4.71 -15.15 -13.55
C MET A 163 -6.22 -15.42 -13.38
N PRO A 164 -6.68 -16.68 -13.33
CA PRO A 164 -8.10 -17.02 -13.36
C PRO A 164 -8.83 -16.79 -12.03
N VAL A 165 -8.07 -16.64 -10.95
CA VAL A 165 -8.59 -16.48 -9.58
C VAL A 165 -7.84 -15.33 -8.92
N GLN A 166 -8.55 -14.35 -8.37
CA GLN A 166 -7.95 -13.17 -7.73
C GLN A 166 -8.31 -13.13 -6.25
N SER A 167 -7.40 -12.70 -5.38
CA SER A 167 -7.68 -12.56 -3.95
C SER A 167 -8.98 -11.80 -3.68
N SER A 168 -9.73 -12.22 -2.65
CA SER A 168 -11.01 -11.61 -2.28
C SER A 168 -11.15 -11.58 -0.76
N THR A 169 -11.86 -10.56 -0.27
CA THR A 169 -12.29 -10.47 1.13
C THR A 169 -13.80 -10.37 1.15
N THR A 170 -14.43 -11.24 1.93
CA THR A 170 -15.88 -11.18 2.19
C THR A 170 -16.08 -10.96 3.68
N ASP A 171 -16.68 -9.82 4.02
CA ASP A 171 -17.04 -9.48 5.39
C ASP A 171 -18.43 -10.01 5.73
N ALA A 172 -18.65 -10.29 7.01
CA ALA A 172 -20.00 -10.54 7.50
C ALA A 172 -20.88 -9.30 7.31
N THR A 173 -22.16 -9.51 7.02
CA THR A 173 -23.14 -8.43 6.81
C THR A 173 -23.63 -7.80 8.12
N GLY A 174 -23.26 -8.35 9.27
CA GLY A 174 -23.58 -7.81 10.58
C GLY A 174 -22.79 -8.46 11.72
N GLY A 175 -22.62 -7.72 12.81
CA GLY A 175 -22.00 -8.21 14.03
C GLY A 175 -22.47 -7.39 15.23
N LYS A 176 -22.65 -8.05 16.36
CA LYS A 176 -23.00 -7.44 17.64
C LYS A 176 -21.83 -7.59 18.60
N VAL A 177 -21.52 -6.54 19.35
CA VAL A 177 -20.47 -6.57 20.37
C VAL A 177 -21.15 -6.48 21.73
N GLY A 178 -20.94 -7.50 22.57
CA GLY A 178 -21.65 -7.59 23.85
C GLY A 178 -22.88 -8.48 23.77
N ALA A 179 -23.87 -8.22 24.63
CA ALA A 179 -25.15 -8.94 24.68
C ALA A 179 -25.99 -8.68 23.42
#